data_AF-A0A7C6FEQ4-F1
#
_entry.id   AF-A0A7C6FEQ4-F1
#
_cell.length_a   1.000
_cell.length_b   1.000
_cell.length_c   1.000
_cell.angle_alpha   90.00
_cell.angle_beta   90.00
_cell.angle_gamma   90.00
#
_symmetry.space_group_name_H-M   'P 1'
#
loop_
_entity.id
_entity.type
_entity.pdbx_description
1 polymer ?
#
loop_
_entity_poly.entity_id
_entity_poly.type
_entity_poly.pdbx_seq_one_letter_code
_entity_poly.pdbx_strand_id
1 'polypeptide(L)'
;ESSEHFAEYTPWFIKDGREDLIERFGIPLDEYPIRCVEQIESWKAQLEAFRKADKIEVPASVEYASQIINSVWTGEPSVIYGNVRNDGYIPQLLDGCAVEVPCLVDRNGIQPTRVDSLPPQLAAIMRTNVNVQELTVAALMEENREHIYHAAMLDPHTGAELDLDQIWALVDDLIEAHGDWLPDWVHAQKG
;
A
#
# COMPACT_ATOMS: atom_id res chain seq x y z
N GLU A 1 1.76 -11.40 0.76
CA GLU A 1 2.40 -10.34 -0.03
C GLU A 1 3.54 -10.95 -0.84
N SER A 2 3.73 -10.56 -2.11
CA SER A 2 4.78 -11.13 -2.96
C SER A 2 6.14 -10.50 -2.66
N SER A 3 7.23 -11.16 -3.08
CA SER A 3 8.58 -10.62 -2.97
C SER A 3 8.79 -9.34 -3.79
N GLU A 4 8.05 -9.17 -4.89
CA GLU A 4 8.01 -7.94 -5.71
C GLU A 4 7.48 -6.76 -4.90
N HIS A 5 6.30 -6.89 -4.29
CA HIS A 5 5.68 -5.81 -3.51
C HIS A 5 6.59 -5.27 -2.41
N PHE A 6 7.27 -6.14 -1.65
CA PHE A 6 8.21 -5.65 -0.63
C PHE A 6 9.45 -4.97 -1.24
N ALA A 7 9.90 -5.44 -2.40
CA ALA A 7 11.08 -4.89 -3.07
C ALA A 7 10.84 -3.46 -3.57
N GLU A 8 9.61 -3.10 -3.95
CA GLU A 8 9.23 -1.75 -4.37
C GLU A 8 9.37 -0.71 -3.24
N TYR A 9 9.11 -1.10 -1.99
CA TYR A 9 9.17 -0.20 -0.82
C TYR A 9 10.55 -0.12 -0.14
N THR A 10 11.57 -0.74 -0.75
CA THR A 10 12.91 -0.80 -0.13
C THR A 10 14.03 -0.48 -1.13
N PRO A 11 15.14 0.14 -0.67
CA PRO A 11 16.16 0.69 -1.58
C PRO A 11 17.16 -0.34 -2.11
N TRP A 12 16.94 -1.65 -1.89
CA TRP A 12 18.00 -2.65 -1.97
C TRP A 12 17.97 -3.55 -3.19
N PHE A 13 16.79 -3.80 -3.75
CA PHE A 13 16.61 -4.94 -4.64
C PHE A 13 16.40 -4.55 -6.10
N ILE A 14 15.53 -3.57 -6.35
CA ILE A 14 15.27 -3.04 -7.68
C ILE A 14 16.23 -1.88 -7.90
N LYS A 15 17.19 -2.03 -8.82
CA LYS A 15 18.17 -1.00 -9.15
C LYS A 15 18.62 -1.08 -10.60
N ASP A 16 18.91 0.08 -11.19
CA ASP A 16 19.46 0.12 -12.55
C ASP A 16 20.84 -0.56 -12.62
N GLY A 17 21.04 -1.39 -13.65
CA GLY A 17 22.26 -2.17 -13.87
C GLY A 17 22.56 -3.25 -12.81
N ARG A 18 21.58 -3.69 -12.02
CA ARG A 18 21.70 -4.76 -11.00
C ARG A 18 20.68 -5.88 -11.18
N GLU A 19 20.51 -6.33 -12.42
CA GLU A 19 19.65 -7.46 -12.77
C GLU A 19 20.06 -8.74 -12.03
N ASP A 20 21.33 -8.84 -11.60
CA ASP A 20 21.83 -9.92 -10.75
C ASP A 20 21.06 -10.04 -9.41
N LEU A 21 20.57 -8.94 -8.85
CA LEU A 21 19.78 -8.94 -7.62
C LEU A 21 18.37 -9.50 -7.88
N ILE A 22 17.77 -9.08 -9.00
CA ILE A 22 16.45 -9.54 -9.43
C ILE A 22 16.44 -11.05 -9.65
N GLU A 23 17.44 -11.57 -10.38
CA GLU A 23 17.58 -13.01 -10.62
C GLU A 23 17.85 -13.77 -9.31
N ARG A 24 18.78 -13.29 -8.49
CA ARG A 24 19.19 -13.96 -7.25
C ARG A 24 18.04 -14.08 -6.24
N PHE A 25 17.22 -13.05 -6.11
CA PHE A 25 16.11 -13.01 -5.15
C PHE A 25 14.77 -13.42 -5.78
N GLY A 26 14.74 -13.72 -7.08
CA GLY A 26 13.53 -14.15 -7.78
C GLY A 26 12.43 -13.09 -7.72
N ILE A 27 12.76 -11.85 -8.07
CA ILE A 27 11.83 -10.71 -8.05
C ILE A 27 11.20 -10.63 -9.45
N PRO A 28 9.94 -11.03 -9.63
CA PRO A 28 9.30 -10.96 -10.93
C PRO A 28 8.91 -9.50 -11.19
N LEU A 29 9.70 -8.76 -11.96
CA LEU A 29 9.28 -7.44 -12.43
C LEU A 29 8.12 -7.62 -13.43
N ASP A 30 7.15 -6.70 -13.41
CA ASP A 30 5.97 -6.71 -14.29
C ASP A 30 5.01 -7.89 -14.06
N GLU A 31 5.01 -8.52 -12.88
CA GLU A 31 4.05 -9.59 -12.59
C GLU A 31 2.62 -9.05 -12.55
N TYR A 32 2.45 -7.80 -12.11
CA TYR A 32 1.14 -7.16 -11.94
C TYR A 32 0.37 -6.98 -13.27
N PRO A 33 0.94 -6.38 -14.34
CA PRO A 33 0.28 -6.30 -15.65
C PRO A 33 -0.13 -7.66 -16.23
N ILE A 34 0.74 -8.68 -16.08
CA ILE A 34 0.47 -10.04 -16.55
C ILE A 34 -0.74 -10.61 -15.82
N ARG A 35 -0.75 -10.50 -14.48
CA ARG A 35 -1.88 -10.92 -13.65
C ARG A 35 -3.17 -10.21 -14.02
N CYS A 36 -3.15 -8.93 -14.37
CA CYS A 36 -4.36 -8.23 -14.81
C CYS A 36 -4.96 -8.86 -16.08
N VAL A 37 -4.13 -9.18 -17.08
CA VAL A 37 -4.60 -9.82 -18.33
C VAL A 37 -5.19 -11.19 -18.03
N GLU A 38 -4.46 -12.02 -17.29
CA GLU A 38 -4.91 -13.37 -16.90
C GLU A 38 -6.19 -13.32 -16.07
N GLN A 39 -6.32 -12.35 -15.16
CA GLN A 39 -7.48 -12.20 -14.29
C GLN A 39 -8.72 -11.74 -15.07
N ILE A 40 -8.56 -10.84 -16.05
CA ILE A 40 -9.66 -10.45 -16.96
C ILE A 40 -10.14 -11.65 -17.79
N GLU A 41 -9.22 -12.44 -18.33
CA GLU A 41 -9.59 -13.64 -19.09
C GLU A 41 -10.27 -14.68 -18.19
N SER A 42 -9.75 -14.90 -17.00
CA SER A 42 -10.33 -15.78 -15.97
C SER A 42 -11.75 -15.34 -15.60
N TRP A 43 -11.98 -14.04 -15.33
CA TRP A 43 -13.31 -13.50 -15.03
C TRP A 43 -14.29 -13.68 -16.18
N LYS A 44 -13.85 -13.48 -17.44
CA LYS A 44 -14.69 -13.73 -18.62
C LYS A 44 -15.08 -15.20 -18.73
N ALA A 45 -14.13 -16.11 -18.51
CA ALA A 45 -14.38 -17.55 -18.54
C ALA A 45 -15.33 -17.98 -17.40
N GLN A 46 -15.12 -17.45 -16.18
CA GLN A 46 -15.99 -17.70 -15.03
C GLN A 46 -17.41 -17.18 -15.28
N LEU A 47 -17.56 -15.98 -15.84
CA LEU A 47 -18.87 -15.42 -16.18
C LEU A 47 -19.62 -16.32 -17.18
N GLU A 48 -18.95 -16.79 -18.23
CA GLU A 48 -19.55 -17.70 -19.21
C GLU A 48 -19.90 -19.07 -18.60
N ALA A 49 -19.10 -19.58 -17.67
CA ALA A 49 -19.41 -20.79 -16.93
C ALA A 49 -20.64 -20.61 -16.03
N PHE A 50 -20.70 -19.50 -15.28
CA PHE A 50 -21.82 -19.18 -14.39
C PHE A 50 -23.14 -18.95 -15.14
N ARG A 51 -23.11 -18.37 -16.35
CA ARG A 51 -24.31 -18.22 -17.19
C ARG A 51 -24.94 -19.55 -17.60
N LYS A 52 -24.16 -20.62 -17.66
CA LYS A 52 -24.59 -21.96 -18.13
C LYS A 52 -24.81 -22.93 -16.98
N ALA A 53 -24.50 -22.54 -15.75
CA ALA A 53 -24.58 -23.41 -14.59
C ALA A 53 -25.99 -23.40 -13.98
N ASP A 54 -26.55 -24.58 -13.74
CA ASP A 54 -27.83 -24.72 -13.01
C ASP A 54 -27.71 -24.34 -11.52
N LYS A 55 -26.49 -24.37 -10.98
CA LYS A 55 -26.15 -23.99 -9.60
C LYS A 55 -24.74 -23.38 -9.57
N ILE A 56 -24.58 -22.28 -8.86
CA ILE A 56 -23.28 -21.66 -8.60
C ILE A 56 -22.90 -21.95 -7.14
N GLU A 57 -21.73 -22.52 -6.93
CA GLU A 57 -21.17 -22.73 -5.59
C GLU A 57 -20.18 -21.60 -5.29
N VAL A 58 -20.42 -20.88 -4.19
CA VAL A 58 -19.55 -19.80 -3.73
C VAL A 58 -18.92 -20.26 -2.41
N PRO A 59 -17.66 -20.72 -2.41
CA PRO A 59 -16.97 -21.05 -1.18
C PRO A 59 -16.71 -19.79 -0.36
N ALA A 60 -16.44 -19.95 0.93
CA ALA A 60 -15.97 -18.84 1.75
C ALA A 60 -14.67 -18.28 1.17
N SER A 61 -14.61 -16.97 0.97
CA SER A 61 -13.38 -16.31 0.56
C SER A 61 -12.41 -16.23 1.75
N VAL A 62 -11.14 -15.95 1.43
CA VAL A 62 -10.12 -15.62 2.44
C VAL A 62 -10.19 -14.16 2.88
N GLU A 63 -11.14 -13.40 2.34
CA GLU A 63 -11.32 -11.97 2.61
C GLU A 63 -11.96 -11.75 3.98
N TYR A 64 -11.42 -10.80 4.74
CA TYR A 64 -11.90 -10.54 6.10
C TYR A 64 -13.29 -9.90 6.17
N ALA A 65 -13.79 -9.26 5.10
CA ALA A 65 -15.05 -8.50 5.14
C ALA A 65 -16.25 -9.34 5.63
N SER A 66 -16.47 -10.53 5.07
CA SER A 66 -17.56 -11.42 5.51
C SER A 66 -17.34 -11.96 6.92
N GLN A 67 -16.08 -12.21 7.30
CA GLN A 67 -15.72 -12.68 8.64
C GLN A 67 -15.99 -11.60 9.70
N ILE A 68 -15.62 -10.35 9.41
CA ILE A 68 -15.89 -9.18 10.26
C ILE A 68 -17.39 -9.03 10.47
N ILE A 69 -18.17 -9.01 9.38
CA ILE A 69 -19.64 -8.87 9.45
C ILE A 69 -20.24 -10.00 10.26
N ASN A 70 -19.82 -11.25 10.04
CA ASN A 70 -20.31 -12.40 10.79
C ASN A 70 -20.00 -12.27 12.28
N SER A 71 -18.77 -11.91 12.65
CA SER A 71 -18.36 -11.77 14.05
C SER A 71 -19.11 -10.64 14.77
N VAL A 72 -19.30 -9.50 14.11
CA VAL A 72 -20.09 -8.39 14.67
C VAL A 72 -21.56 -8.79 14.84
N TRP A 73 -22.13 -9.50 13.86
CA TRP A 73 -23.54 -9.87 13.87
C TRP A 73 -23.86 -10.99 14.87
N THR A 74 -23.06 -12.05 14.89
CA THR A 74 -23.30 -13.27 15.69
C THR A 74 -22.68 -13.20 17.08
N GLY A 75 -21.64 -12.39 17.24
CA GLY A 75 -20.79 -12.39 18.44
C GLY A 75 -19.77 -13.53 18.48
N GLU A 76 -19.68 -14.39 17.46
CA GLU A 76 -18.62 -15.38 17.34
C GLU A 76 -17.27 -14.65 17.09
N PRO A 77 -16.29 -14.75 18.00
CA PRO A 77 -15.09 -13.94 17.92
C PRO A 77 -14.19 -14.39 16.75
N SER A 78 -13.59 -13.41 16.07
CA SER A 78 -12.51 -13.64 15.11
C SER A 78 -11.35 -12.68 15.32
N VAL A 79 -10.18 -13.04 14.79
CA VAL A 79 -9.00 -12.17 14.75
C VAL A 79 -8.68 -11.89 13.30
N ILE A 80 -8.52 -10.61 12.99
CA ILE A 80 -8.06 -10.11 11.69
C ILE A 80 -6.80 -9.26 11.90
N TYR A 81 -6.09 -8.96 10.83
CA TYR A 81 -5.09 -7.89 10.81
C TYR A 81 -5.70 -6.69 10.11
N GLY A 82 -5.95 -5.63 10.87
CA GLY A 82 -6.73 -4.48 10.42
C GLY A 82 -5.92 -3.20 10.41
N ASN A 83 -6.14 -2.38 9.38
CA ASN A 83 -5.58 -1.04 9.28
C ASN A 83 -6.37 -0.07 10.16
N VAL A 84 -5.70 0.54 11.14
CA VAL A 84 -6.28 1.47 12.11
C VAL A 84 -5.39 2.67 12.32
N ARG A 85 -5.94 3.76 12.85
CA ARG A 85 -5.15 4.90 13.30
C ARG A 85 -4.28 4.48 14.50
N ASN A 86 -3.00 4.81 14.45
CA ASN A 86 -2.07 4.51 15.53
C ASN A 86 -2.32 5.40 16.74
N ASP A 87 -3.19 4.96 17.65
CA ASP A 87 -3.46 5.62 18.92
C ASP A 87 -2.64 4.95 20.04
N GLY A 88 -1.32 4.81 19.79
CA GLY A 88 -0.40 4.10 20.66
C GLY A 88 -0.42 2.57 20.52
N TYR A 89 -1.02 2.01 19.46
CA TYR A 89 -0.98 0.57 19.18
C TYR A 89 0.43 0.10 18.80
N ILE A 90 1.21 0.95 18.12
CA ILE A 90 2.63 0.75 17.86
C ILE A 90 3.39 2.00 18.32
N PRO A 91 3.91 2.03 19.56
CA PRO A 91 4.50 3.23 20.17
C PRO A 91 5.77 3.74 19.49
N GLN A 92 6.41 2.86 18.70
CA GLN A 92 7.62 3.20 17.97
C GLN A 92 7.31 3.86 16.62
N LEU A 93 6.06 3.92 16.18
CA LEU A 93 5.67 4.63 14.96
C LEU A 93 5.02 5.96 15.32
N LEU A 94 4.85 6.83 14.32
CA LEU A 94 4.26 8.16 14.50
C LEU A 94 2.81 8.03 15.04
N ASP A 95 2.44 8.90 15.97
CA ASP A 95 1.06 8.96 16.46
C ASP A 95 0.14 9.40 15.31
N GLY A 96 -1.03 8.77 15.20
CA GLY A 96 -1.97 9.08 14.13
C GLY A 96 -1.69 8.43 12.76
N CYS A 97 -0.50 7.86 12.51
CA CYS A 97 -0.26 7.18 11.25
C CYS A 97 -1.12 5.91 11.13
N ALA A 98 -1.36 5.44 9.90
CA ALA A 98 -2.02 4.15 9.71
C ALA A 98 -1.07 3.02 10.15
N VAL A 99 -1.58 2.07 10.93
CA VAL A 99 -0.88 0.85 11.32
C VAL A 99 -1.77 -0.35 11.14
N GLU A 100 -1.18 -1.47 10.72
CA GLU A 100 -1.85 -2.75 10.67
C GLU A 100 -1.50 -3.56 11.91
N VAL A 101 -2.50 -3.89 12.73
CA VAL A 101 -2.34 -4.65 13.98
C VAL A 101 -3.40 -5.74 14.09
N PRO A 102 -3.19 -6.79 14.92
CA PRO A 102 -4.23 -7.75 15.18
C PRO A 102 -5.42 -7.06 15.86
N CYS A 103 -6.62 -7.35 15.39
CA CYS A 103 -7.87 -6.83 15.92
C CYS A 103 -8.79 -7.99 16.29
N LEU A 104 -9.24 -8.00 17.55
CA LEU A 104 -10.34 -8.88 17.96
C LEU A 104 -11.66 -8.29 17.42
N VAL A 105 -12.44 -9.11 16.75
CA VAL A 105 -13.76 -8.72 16.25
C VAL A 105 -14.81 -9.63 16.89
N ASP A 106 -15.76 -9.01 17.57
CA ASP A 106 -16.91 -9.69 18.16
C ASP A 106 -18.12 -8.73 18.19
N ARG A 107 -19.11 -9.03 19.03
CA ARG A 107 -20.33 -8.22 19.17
C ARG A 107 -20.09 -6.78 19.63
N ASN A 108 -18.95 -6.51 20.26
CA ASN A 108 -18.53 -5.16 20.68
C ASN A 108 -17.83 -4.38 19.55
N GLY A 109 -17.68 -4.99 18.37
CA GLY A 109 -17.01 -4.39 17.22
C GLY A 109 -15.54 -4.77 17.13
N ILE A 110 -14.78 -3.92 16.43
CA ILE A 110 -13.36 -4.11 16.14
C ILE A 110 -12.54 -3.53 17.29
N GLN A 111 -11.67 -4.35 17.87
CA GLN A 111 -10.87 -4.02 19.05
C GLN A 111 -9.38 -4.26 18.71
N PRO A 112 -8.65 -3.21 18.31
CA PRO A 112 -7.24 -3.36 17.95
C PRO A 112 -6.38 -3.67 19.17
N THR A 113 -5.35 -4.49 18.96
CA THR A 113 -4.41 -4.89 20.01
C THR A 113 -3.09 -4.16 19.87
N ARG A 114 -2.45 -3.89 21.00
CA ARG A 114 -1.17 -3.20 21.05
C ARG A 114 -0.02 -4.15 20.76
N VAL A 115 0.94 -3.70 19.96
CA VAL A 115 2.22 -4.34 19.72
C VAL A 115 3.29 -3.56 20.48
N ASP A 116 3.76 -4.12 21.61
CA ASP A 116 4.61 -3.38 22.55
C ASP A 116 6.03 -3.11 22.05
N SER A 117 6.57 -3.99 21.20
CA SER A 117 7.94 -3.85 20.73
C SER A 117 8.12 -4.41 19.32
N LEU A 118 8.58 -3.55 18.44
CA LEU A 118 9.17 -3.89 17.16
C LEU A 118 10.71 -3.87 17.28
N PRO A 119 11.40 -4.81 16.62
CA PRO A 119 12.83 -4.72 16.42
C PRO A 119 13.22 -3.36 15.82
N PRO A 120 14.29 -2.70 16.31
CA PRO A 120 14.65 -1.33 15.89
C PRO A 120 14.81 -1.17 14.37
N GLN A 121 15.37 -2.17 13.70
CA GLN A 121 15.57 -2.15 12.25
C GLN A 121 14.25 -2.18 11.47
N LEU A 122 13.22 -2.89 11.97
CA LEU A 122 11.91 -2.92 11.33
C LEU A 122 11.17 -1.60 11.54
N ALA A 123 11.25 -1.04 12.75
CA ALA A 123 10.72 0.29 13.02
C ALA A 123 11.38 1.36 12.14
N ALA A 124 12.69 1.26 11.87
CA ALA A 124 13.39 2.17 10.98
C ALA A 124 12.85 2.12 9.55
N ILE A 125 12.68 0.91 8.98
CA ILE A 125 12.14 0.73 7.62
C ILE A 125 10.69 1.21 7.52
N MET A 126 9.87 0.92 8.53
CA MET A 126 8.48 1.41 8.54
C MET A 126 8.42 2.93 8.60
N ARG A 127 9.24 3.57 9.44
CA ARG A 127 9.28 5.03 9.55
C ARG A 127 9.66 5.73 8.25
N THR A 128 10.60 5.19 7.48
CA THR A 128 10.96 5.81 6.19
C THR A 128 9.79 5.83 5.22
N ASN A 129 8.94 4.81 5.24
CA ASN A 129 7.73 4.74 4.41
C ASN A 129 6.59 5.62 4.97
N VAL A 130 6.40 5.64 6.29
CA VAL A 130 5.40 6.51 6.94
C VAL A 130 5.66 7.99 6.64
N ASN A 131 6.93 8.41 6.56
CA ASN A 131 7.28 9.80 6.24
C ASN A 131 6.77 10.25 4.86
N VAL A 132 6.82 9.35 3.85
CA VAL A 132 6.31 9.63 2.50
C VAL A 132 4.79 9.83 2.53
N GLN A 133 4.09 8.96 3.27
CA GLN A 133 2.64 9.03 3.45
C GLN A 133 2.23 10.32 4.15
N GLU A 134 2.93 10.68 5.23
CA GLU A 134 2.67 11.91 5.99
C GLU A 134 2.81 13.17 5.12
N LEU A 135 3.88 13.24 4.31
CA LEU A 135 4.07 14.36 3.37
C LEU A 135 3.02 14.38 2.27
N THR A 136 2.59 13.21 1.78
CA THR A 136 1.51 13.12 0.79
C THR A 136 0.20 13.64 1.37
N VAL A 137 -0.13 13.27 2.61
CA VAL A 137 -1.31 13.79 3.32
C VAL A 137 -1.17 15.29 3.57
N ALA A 138 0.00 15.77 4.01
CA ALA A 138 0.26 17.19 4.20
C ALA A 138 0.08 18.00 2.90
N ALA A 139 0.56 17.49 1.77
CA ALA A 139 0.37 18.10 0.46
C ALA A 139 -1.12 18.31 0.15
N LEU A 140 -1.97 17.30 0.40
CA LEU A 140 -3.41 17.36 0.20
C LEU A 140 -4.10 18.32 1.17
N MET A 141 -3.74 18.27 2.46
CA MET A 141 -4.39 19.06 3.51
C MET A 141 -4.03 20.54 3.45
N GLU A 142 -2.81 20.86 3.04
CA GLU A 142 -2.29 22.24 2.95
C GLU A 142 -2.34 22.81 1.52
N GLU A 143 -2.77 22.00 0.54
CA GLU A 143 -2.70 22.31 -0.89
C GLU A 143 -1.30 22.82 -1.30
N ASN A 144 -0.27 22.15 -0.77
CA ASN A 144 1.11 22.55 -0.95
C ASN A 144 1.85 21.57 -1.87
N ARG A 145 2.04 21.97 -3.13
CA ARG A 145 2.73 21.19 -4.16
C ARG A 145 4.15 20.78 -3.76
N GLU A 146 4.87 21.61 -2.97
CA GLU A 146 6.23 21.29 -2.53
C GLU A 146 6.30 19.97 -1.74
N HIS A 147 5.26 19.66 -0.96
CA HIS A 147 5.22 18.41 -0.20
C HIS A 147 5.14 17.15 -1.08
N ILE A 148 4.67 17.26 -2.32
CA ILE A 148 4.69 16.16 -3.30
C ILE A 148 6.15 15.82 -3.65
N TYR A 149 6.97 16.83 -3.93
CA TYR A 149 8.40 16.65 -4.19
C TYR A 149 9.13 16.13 -2.95
N HIS A 150 8.85 16.69 -1.78
CA HIS A 150 9.45 16.22 -0.53
C HIS A 150 9.11 14.75 -0.25
N ALA A 151 7.88 14.31 -0.56
CA ALA A 151 7.50 12.91 -0.41
C ALA A 151 8.34 12.01 -1.32
N ALA A 152 8.48 12.36 -2.61
CA ALA A 152 9.32 11.61 -3.56
C ALA A 152 10.81 11.61 -3.17
N MET A 153 11.33 12.73 -2.64
CA MET A 153 12.71 12.82 -2.16
C MET A 153 13.01 11.92 -0.96
N LEU A 154 12.00 11.65 -0.11
CA LEU A 154 12.14 10.79 1.06
C LEU A 154 11.72 9.34 0.81
N ASP A 155 11.19 9.03 -0.37
CA ASP A 155 10.92 7.66 -0.77
C ASP A 155 12.24 6.87 -0.86
N PRO A 156 12.38 5.74 -0.13
CA PRO A 156 13.65 5.03 -0.05
C PRO A 156 14.16 4.57 -1.42
N HIS A 157 13.26 4.04 -2.27
CA HIS A 157 13.67 3.50 -3.56
C HIS A 157 14.04 4.63 -4.51
N THR A 158 13.21 5.67 -4.60
CA THR A 158 13.45 6.86 -5.41
C THR A 158 14.78 7.52 -5.06
N GLY A 159 15.03 7.79 -3.78
CA GLY A 159 16.28 8.40 -3.32
C GLY A 159 17.52 7.49 -3.43
N ALA A 160 17.33 6.19 -3.68
CA ALA A 160 18.43 5.27 -3.94
C ALA A 160 18.86 5.23 -5.42
N GLU A 161 17.98 5.65 -6.33
CA GLU A 161 18.21 5.58 -7.78
C GLU A 161 18.46 6.97 -8.41
N LEU A 162 17.89 8.04 -7.83
CA LEU A 162 17.89 9.38 -8.43
C LEU A 162 18.50 10.44 -7.50
N ASP A 163 19.15 11.45 -8.08
CA ASP A 163 19.50 12.68 -7.38
C ASP A 163 18.33 13.67 -7.28
N LEU A 164 18.49 14.76 -6.52
CA LEU A 164 17.40 15.71 -6.27
C LEU A 164 16.85 16.39 -7.52
N ASP A 165 17.71 16.70 -8.50
CA ASP A 165 17.30 17.36 -9.75
C ASP A 165 16.51 16.38 -10.62
N GLN A 166 16.94 15.12 -10.67
CA GLN A 166 16.23 14.04 -11.35
C GLN A 166 14.88 13.74 -10.71
N ILE A 167 14.79 13.74 -9.37
CA ILE A 167 13.51 13.55 -8.65
C ILE A 167 12.56 14.70 -8.96
N TRP A 168 13.06 15.93 -9.03
CA TRP A 168 12.25 17.09 -9.38
C TRP A 168 11.63 16.94 -10.77
N ALA A 169 12.47 16.60 -11.76
CA ALA A 169 12.02 16.36 -13.13
C ALA A 169 11.03 15.20 -13.21
N LEU A 170 11.28 14.08 -12.51
CA LEU A 170 10.37 12.94 -12.45
C LEU A 170 8.99 13.34 -11.92
N VAL A 171 8.94 14.11 -10.83
CA VAL A 171 7.66 14.55 -10.25
C VAL A 171 6.93 15.49 -11.20
N ASP A 172 7.63 16.39 -11.88
CA ASP A 172 7.03 17.25 -12.92
C ASP A 172 6.42 16.42 -14.06
N ASP A 173 7.18 15.46 -14.59
CA ASP A 173 6.72 14.56 -15.65
C ASP A 173 5.48 13.75 -15.21
N LEU A 174 5.46 13.28 -13.95
CA LEU A 174 4.32 12.56 -13.39
C LEU A 174 3.10 13.46 -13.21
N ILE A 175 3.27 14.71 -12.77
CA ILE A 175 2.17 15.67 -12.64
C ILE A 175 1.56 15.98 -14.02
N GLU A 176 2.41 16.20 -15.03
CA GLU A 176 1.95 16.42 -16.40
C GLU A 176 1.21 15.20 -16.95
N ALA A 177 1.76 14.00 -16.78
CA ALA A 177 1.19 12.77 -17.29
C ALA A 177 -0.19 12.45 -16.68
N HIS A 178 -0.40 12.76 -15.39
CA HIS A 178 -1.67 12.51 -14.71
C HIS A 178 -2.70 13.63 -14.95
N GLY A 179 -2.28 14.86 -15.23
CA GLY A 179 -3.14 15.97 -15.64
C GLY A 179 -4.37 16.13 -14.72
N ASP A 180 -5.56 16.08 -15.31
CA ASP A 180 -6.86 16.28 -14.63
C ASP A 180 -7.23 15.17 -13.62
N TRP A 181 -6.42 14.12 -13.50
CA TRP A 181 -6.59 13.10 -12.45
C TRP A 181 -6.09 13.62 -11.09
N LEU A 182 -5.22 14.64 -11.11
CA LEU A 182 -4.75 15.32 -9.91
C LEU A 182 -5.61 16.55 -9.61
N PRO A 183 -5.72 16.97 -8.34
CA PRO A 183 -6.41 18.19 -7.97
C PRO A 183 -5.83 19.43 -8.66
N ASP A 184 -6.69 20.39 -9.02
CA ASP A 184 -6.32 21.62 -9.74
C ASP A 184 -5.17 22.40 -9.08
N TRP A 185 -5.10 22.42 -7.74
CA TRP A 185 -4.07 23.16 -7.00
C TRP A 185 -2.65 22.63 -7.24
N VAL A 186 -2.49 21.38 -7.68
CA VAL A 186 -1.18 20.79 -8.02
C VAL A 186 -0.59 21.49 -9.25
N HIS A 187 -1.45 21.92 -10.17
CA HIS A 187 -1.06 22.59 -11.41
C HIS A 187 -0.80 24.08 -11.24
N ALA A 188 -1.25 24.67 -10.13
CA ALA A 188 -1.03 26.08 -9.83
C ALA A 188 0.43 26.33 -9.45
N GLN A 189 1.22 26.92 -10.35
CA GLN A 189 2.52 27.47 -9.97
C GLN A 189 2.30 28.64 -8.99
N LYS A 190 2.82 28.52 -7.76
CA LYS A 190 3.03 29.70 -6.91
C LYS A 190 4.11 30.54 -7.58
N GLY A 191 3.70 31.66 -8.17
CA GLY A 191 4.60 32.65 -8.77
C GLY A 191 5.49 33.36 -7.75
#